data_AF-A0A966GYU5-F1
#
_entry.id   AF-A0A966GYU5-F1
#
_cell.length_a   1.000
_cell.length_b   1.000
_cell.length_c   1.000
_cell.angle_alpha   90.00
_cell.angle_beta   90.00
_cell.angle_gamma   90.00
#
_symmetry.space_group_name_H-M   'P 1'
#
loop_
_entity.id
_entity.type
_entity.pdbx_description
1 polymer ?
#
loop_
_entity_poly.entity_id
_entity_poly.type
_entity_poly.pdbx_seq_one_letter_code
_entity_poly.pdbx_strand_id
1 'polypeptide(L)'
;MNLETVPILRHLVWASQHLEELNGLWVSLPNPQLLINTIALQESKDSSATENIVTTQDELYRAATEEGTASTTAKEVLNYRKGLYTEFNRMKPFSSKNHPF
;
A
#
# COMPACT_ATOMS: atom_id res chain seq x y z
N MET A 1 9.38 23.73 -15.14
CA MET A 1 8.65 22.60 -15.74
C MET A 1 7.16 22.93 -15.68
N ASN A 2 6.46 23.00 -16.81
CA ASN A 2 5.01 23.22 -16.82
C ASN A 2 4.29 21.86 -16.80
N LEU A 3 3.50 21.60 -15.76
CA LEU A 3 2.74 20.36 -15.57
C LEU A 3 1.33 20.42 -16.15
N GLU A 4 0.80 21.62 -16.42
CA GLU A 4 -0.56 21.84 -16.91
C GLU A 4 -0.60 21.81 -18.43
N THR A 5 -0.12 20.72 -19.00
CA THR A 5 -0.19 20.48 -20.44
C THR A 5 -1.37 19.57 -20.77
N VAL A 6 -1.98 19.75 -21.94
CA VAL A 6 -3.12 18.92 -22.39
C VAL A 6 -2.83 17.41 -22.25
N PRO A 7 -1.64 16.88 -22.61
CA PRO A 7 -1.33 15.47 -22.40
C PRO A 7 -1.36 15.05 -20.92
N ILE A 8 -0.73 15.83 -20.03
CA ILE A 8 -0.66 15.50 -18.59
C ILE A 8 -2.06 15.55 -17.96
N LEU A 9 -2.85 16.57 -18.29
CA LEU A 9 -4.21 16.72 -17.76
C LEU A 9 -5.13 15.57 -18.20
N ARG A 10 -4.95 15.05 -19.43
CA ARG A 10 -5.68 13.84 -19.87
C ARG A 10 -5.31 12.60 -19.06
N HIS A 11 -4.02 12.41 -18.77
CA HIS A 11 -3.58 11.30 -17.91
C HIS A 11 -4.08 11.46 -16.46
N LEU A 12 -4.11 12.68 -15.94
CA LEU A 12 -4.67 12.97 -14.61
C LEU A 12 -6.16 12.57 -14.52
N VAL A 13 -6.95 12.90 -15.54
CA VAL A 13 -8.37 12.51 -15.59
C VAL A 13 -8.51 11.00 -15.55
N TRP A 14 -7.73 10.27 -16.36
CA TRP A 14 -7.77 8.80 -16.35
C TRP A 14 -7.34 8.21 -15.01
N ALA A 15 -6.25 8.69 -14.42
CA ALA A 15 -5.82 8.23 -13.10
C ALA A 15 -6.90 8.46 -12.04
N SER A 16 -7.55 9.63 -12.06
CA SER A 16 -8.62 9.98 -11.12
C SER A 16 -9.85 9.07 -11.28
N GLN A 17 -10.23 8.74 -12.52
CA GLN A 17 -11.34 7.82 -12.79
C GLN A 17 -11.09 6.42 -12.21
N HIS A 18 -9.91 5.86 -12.43
CA HIS A 18 -9.57 4.53 -11.91
C HIS A 18 -9.47 4.52 -10.37
N LEU A 19 -9.01 5.62 -9.77
CA LEU A 19 -8.99 5.76 -8.31
C LEU A 19 -10.41 5.82 -7.71
N GLU A 20 -11.35 6.52 -8.36
CA GLU A 20 -12.75 6.56 -7.95
C GLU A 20 -13.43 5.19 -8.09
N GLU A 21 -13.17 4.47 -9.19
CA GLU A 21 -13.66 3.10 -9.37
C GLU A 21 -13.15 2.17 -8.26
N LEU A 22 -11.86 2.25 -7.94
CA LEU A 22 -11.27 1.49 -6.83
C LEU A 22 -11.89 1.88 -5.48
N ASN A 23 -12.12 3.16 -5.23
CA ASN A 23 -12.76 3.65 -4.00
C ASN A 23 -14.20 3.12 -3.86
N GLY A 24 -14.97 3.08 -4.95
CA GLY A 24 -16.30 2.49 -4.97
C GLY A 24 -16.27 0.98 -4.67
N LEU A 25 -15.35 0.23 -5.30
CA LEU A 25 -15.18 -1.21 -5.06
C LEU A 25 -14.73 -1.50 -3.63
N TRP A 26 -13.83 -0.70 -3.08
CA TRP A 26 -13.31 -0.84 -1.73
C TRP A 26 -14.43 -0.90 -0.69
N VAL A 27 -15.40 0.00 -0.77
CA VAL A 27 -16.52 0.09 0.20
C VAL A 27 -17.40 -1.17 0.14
N SER A 28 -17.43 -1.86 -0.99
CA SER A 28 -18.19 -3.10 -1.18
C SER A 28 -17.49 -4.37 -0.66
N LEU A 29 -16.19 -4.30 -0.32
CA LEU A 29 -15.44 -5.47 0.10
C LEU A 29 -15.84 -5.94 1.52
N PRO A 30 -15.97 -7.26 1.77
CA PRO A 30 -16.25 -7.78 3.10
C PRO A 30 -15.17 -7.45 4.14
N ASN A 31 -13.91 -7.36 3.68
CA ASN A 31 -12.77 -6.98 4.51
C ASN A 31 -11.78 -6.11 3.73
N PRO A 32 -11.99 -4.78 3.67
CA PRO A 32 -11.11 -3.87 2.94
C PRO A 32 -9.67 -3.82 3.50
N GLN A 33 -9.49 -4.17 4.77
CA GLN A 33 -8.16 -4.21 5.40
C GLN A 33 -7.26 -5.30 4.79
N LEU A 34 -7.85 -6.38 4.26
CA LEU A 34 -7.07 -7.41 3.58
C LEU A 34 -6.37 -6.83 2.33
N LEU A 35 -7.10 -6.03 1.55
CA LEU A 35 -6.56 -5.39 0.36
C LEU A 35 -5.40 -4.44 0.70
N ILE A 36 -5.54 -3.62 1.75
CA ILE A 36 -4.45 -2.74 2.21
C ILE A 36 -3.25 -3.57 2.68
N ASN A 37 -3.47 -4.69 3.38
CA ASN A 37 -2.39 -5.57 3.81
C ASN A 37 -1.60 -6.12 2.62
N THR A 38 -2.31 -6.55 1.58
CA THR A 38 -1.71 -7.07 0.36
C THR A 38 -0.96 -5.97 -0.41
N ILE A 39 -1.58 -4.80 -0.64
CA ILE A 39 -0.95 -3.68 -1.35
C ILE A 39 0.31 -3.23 -0.62
N ALA A 40 0.22 -3.00 0.70
CA ALA A 40 1.37 -2.57 1.49
C ALA A 40 2.53 -3.57 1.44
N LEU A 41 2.25 -4.87 1.45
CA LEU A 41 3.29 -5.90 1.37
C LEU A 41 3.94 -5.94 -0.03
N GLN A 42 3.13 -5.86 -1.10
CA GLN A 42 3.68 -5.82 -2.47
C GLN A 42 4.51 -4.56 -2.69
N GLU A 43 3.99 -3.39 -2.30
CA GLU A 43 4.70 -2.13 -2.39
C GLU A 43 6.03 -2.18 -1.63
N SER A 44 6.03 -2.72 -0.41
CA SER A 44 7.27 -2.85 0.38
C SER A 44 8.29 -3.75 -0.31
N LYS A 45 7.85 -4.86 -0.89
CA LYS A 45 8.72 -5.78 -1.61
C LYS A 45 9.30 -5.13 -2.88
N ASP A 46 8.46 -4.48 -3.66
CA ASP A 46 8.85 -3.87 -4.93
C ASP A 46 9.75 -2.65 -4.70
N SER A 47 9.42 -1.81 -3.72
CA SER A 47 10.28 -0.70 -3.28
C SER A 47 11.65 -1.21 -2.79
N SER A 48 11.68 -2.21 -1.90
CA SER A 48 12.94 -2.81 -1.43
C SER A 48 13.75 -3.47 -2.56
N ALA A 49 13.11 -4.03 -3.58
CA ALA A 49 13.81 -4.60 -4.73
C ALA A 49 14.60 -3.53 -5.52
N THR A 50 14.13 -2.27 -5.54
CA THR A 50 14.90 -1.16 -6.14
C THR A 50 16.19 -0.84 -5.40
N GLU A 51 16.27 -1.23 -4.12
CA GLU A 51 17.43 -1.05 -3.23
C GLU A 51 18.31 -2.32 -3.17
N ASN A 52 18.14 -3.26 -4.11
CA ASN A 52 18.85 -4.55 -4.15
C ASN A 52 18.54 -5.49 -2.96
N ILE A 53 17.42 -5.26 -2.27
CA ILE A 53 16.88 -6.17 -1.25
C ILE A 53 15.86 -7.08 -1.91
N VAL A 54 16.32 -8.22 -2.42
CA VAL A 54 15.49 -9.20 -3.13
C VAL A 54 15.06 -10.31 -2.17
N THR A 55 13.75 -10.55 -2.11
CA THR A 55 13.13 -11.64 -1.35
C THR A 55 11.96 -12.24 -2.14
N THR A 56 11.45 -13.37 -1.69
CA THR A 56 10.33 -14.06 -2.34
C THR A 56 9.03 -13.91 -1.55
N GLN A 57 7.90 -14.10 -2.22
CA GLN A 57 6.60 -14.05 -1.58
C GLN A 57 6.47 -15.10 -0.47
N ASP A 58 6.95 -16.32 -0.73
CA ASP A 58 6.91 -17.43 0.24
C ASP A 58 7.76 -17.15 1.47
N GLU A 59 8.94 -16.55 1.26
CA GLU A 59 9.83 -16.16 2.36
C GLU A 59 9.21 -15.05 3.21
N LEU A 60 8.53 -14.08 2.59
CA LEU A 60 7.77 -13.03 3.30
C LEU A 60 6.60 -13.58 4.10
N TYR A 61 5.85 -14.53 3.53
CA TYR A 61 4.74 -15.17 4.24
C TYR A 61 5.24 -15.98 5.44
N ARG A 62 6.28 -16.79 5.25
CA ARG A 62 6.90 -17.55 6.35
C ARG A 62 7.44 -16.61 7.43
N ALA A 63 8.13 -15.54 7.05
CA ALA A 63 8.66 -14.54 7.96
C ALA A 63 7.57 -13.74 8.70
N ALA A 64 6.38 -13.60 8.11
CA ALA A 64 5.24 -12.94 8.75
C ALA A 64 4.53 -13.83 9.78
N THR A 65 4.68 -15.16 9.71
CA THR A 65 4.00 -16.13 10.58
C THR A 65 4.91 -16.77 11.62
N GLU A 66 6.22 -16.89 11.34
CA GLU A 66 7.19 -17.54 12.21
C GLU A 66 8.18 -16.51 12.79
N GLU A 67 8.10 -16.27 14.11
CA GLU A 67 9.09 -15.45 14.79
C GLU A 67 10.43 -16.19 14.91
N GLY A 68 11.50 -15.60 14.36
CA GLY A 68 12.88 -16.07 14.55
C GLY A 68 13.55 -16.75 13.35
N THR A 69 12.79 -17.24 12.36
CA THR A 69 13.34 -17.94 11.16
C THR A 69 13.48 -17.02 9.93
N ALA A 70 13.01 -15.78 10.02
CA ALA A 70 13.07 -14.81 8.93
C ALA A 70 14.51 -14.37 8.61
N SER A 71 14.86 -14.40 7.32
CA SER A 71 16.11 -13.83 6.80
C SER A 71 16.17 -12.31 7.05
N THR A 72 17.38 -11.76 6.99
CA THR A 72 17.57 -10.31 7.14
C THR A 72 16.82 -9.52 6.06
N THR A 73 16.84 -9.99 4.81
CA THR A 73 16.14 -9.36 3.68
C THR A 73 14.62 -9.40 3.87
N ALA A 74 14.06 -10.53 4.32
CA ALA A 74 12.63 -10.62 4.61
C ALA A 74 12.24 -9.69 5.78
N LYS A 75 13.08 -9.57 6.81
CA LYS A 75 12.86 -8.63 7.93
C LYS A 75 12.85 -7.18 7.48
N GLU A 76 13.75 -6.80 6.57
CA GLU A 76 13.80 -5.44 6.01
C GLU A 76 12.50 -5.08 5.28
N VAL A 77 12.01 -5.96 4.39
CA VAL A 77 10.74 -5.75 3.70
C VAL A 77 9.55 -5.68 4.66
N LEU A 78 9.51 -6.56 5.68
CA LEU A 78 8.45 -6.53 6.70
C LEU A 78 8.51 -5.27 7.57
N ASN A 79 9.70 -4.73 7.83
CA ASN A 79 9.89 -3.47 8.52
C ASN A 79 9.41 -2.29 7.66
N TYR A 80 9.68 -2.29 6.36
CA TYR A 80 9.15 -1.29 5.43
C TYR A 80 7.62 -1.29 5.43
N ARG A 81 7.01 -2.49 5.33
CA ARG A 81 5.56 -2.67 5.43
C ARG A 81 5.01 -2.11 6.74
N LYS A 82 5.69 -2.39 7.85
CA LYS A 82 5.31 -1.88 9.18
C LYS A 82 5.37 -0.35 9.24
N GLY A 83 6.41 0.25 8.65
CA GLY A 83 6.54 1.70 8.51
C GLY A 83 5.35 2.28 7.74
N LEU A 84 5.10 1.78 6.53
CA LEU A 84 3.99 2.23 5.68
C LEU A 84 2.64 2.13 6.39
N TYR A 85 2.37 1.02 7.08
CA TYR A 85 1.15 0.84 7.87
C TYR A 85 1.02 1.81 9.04
N THR A 86 2.13 2.06 9.75
CA THR A 86 2.16 2.98 10.89
C THR A 86 1.84 4.39 10.43
N GLU A 87 2.46 4.84 9.34
CA GLU A 87 2.24 6.15 8.74
C GLU A 87 0.82 6.28 8.20
N PHE A 88 0.30 5.26 7.51
CA PHE A 88 -1.08 5.22 7.04
C PHE A 88 -2.09 5.39 8.19
N ASN A 89 -1.89 4.67 9.30
CA ASN A 89 -2.75 4.79 10.47
C ASN A 89 -2.62 6.15 11.18
N ARG A 90 -1.44 6.81 11.13
CA ARG A 90 -1.27 8.17 11.65
C ARG A 90 -1.99 9.21 10.79
N MET A 91 -2.00 9.01 9.46
CA MET A 91 -2.62 9.93 8.51
C MET A 91 -4.15 9.79 8.43
N LYS A 92 -4.72 8.68 8.93
CA LYS A 92 -6.17 8.57 9.06
C LYS A 92 -6.66 9.73 9.93
N PRO A 93 -7.59 10.57 9.43
CA PRO A 93 -8.16 11.61 10.27
C PRO A 93 -8.76 10.95 11.51
N PHE A 94 -8.56 11.56 12.69
CA PHE A 94 -9.28 11.19 13.90
C PHE A 94 -10.76 11.35 13.58
N SER A 95 -11.44 10.26 13.22
CA SER A 95 -12.85 10.31 12.84
C SER A 95 -13.65 10.64 14.09
N SER A 96 -13.86 11.94 14.33
CA SER A 96 -15.09 12.39 14.94
C SER A 96 -16.20 11.90 14.01
N LYS A 97 -17.01 10.97 14.51
CA LYS A 97 -18.30 10.64 13.90
C LYS A 97 -19.01 11.95 13.58
N ASN A 98 -19.25 12.22 12.30
CA ASN A 98 -20.37 13.02 11.78
C ASN A 98 -20.36 12.93 10.25
N HIS A 99 -21.13 11.98 9.71
CA HIS A 99 -21.80 12.19 8.41
C HIS A 99 -22.94 13.19 8.69
N PRO A 100 -23.12 14.23 7.87
CA PRO A 100 -23.79 14.15 6.57
C PRO A 100 -22.95 14.85 5.49
N PHE A 101 -22.94 14.43 4.23
CA PHE A 101 -24.03 14.41 3.25
C PHE A 101 -23.90 13.24 2.29
#